data_AF-A0A8B6CG42-F1
#
_entry.id   AF-A0A8B6CG42-F1
#
_cell.length_a   1.000
_cell.length_b   1.000
_cell.length_c   1.000
_cell.angle_alpha   90.00
_cell.angle_beta   90.00
_cell.angle_gamma   90.00
#
_symmetry.space_group_name_H-M   'P 1'
#
loop_
_entity.id
_entity.type
_entity.pdbx_description
1 polymer ?
#
loop_
_entity_poly.entity_id
_entity_poly.type
_entity_poly.pdbx_seq_one_letter_code
_entity_poly.pdbx_strand_id
1 'polypeptide(L)'
;MSHYVKNKNGRLVNAPYVNNSYKWAGGGFISDVTDLLKFGNIMLYSYQYDADSSINGNISKGDNQTKEDNSRLPDTSETLNSVVEKGHNSERKLLPGYLKRKTMDMIFAPVDKTECSWDKDGFYGMGWAVVPEKYENGYCKQQRQYVSHTGGAIGASSVLLILPSQNYGKQEETSSEEKYGKQPDPPQGIVVTIITNMGSVGLNRVALEIAKSFESVESNI
;
A
#
# COMPACT_ATOMS: atom_id res chain seq x y z
N MET A 1 33.94 2.87 1.88
CA MET A 1 33.69 4.12 1.12
C MET A 1 33.74 5.27 2.12
N SER A 2 34.61 6.28 1.95
CA SER A 2 34.68 7.37 2.95
C SER A 2 33.52 8.34 2.75
N HIS A 3 32.77 8.64 3.80
CA HIS A 3 31.61 9.55 3.78
C HIS A 3 32.01 11.04 3.78
N TYR A 4 33.30 11.32 3.76
CA TYR A 4 33.86 12.67 3.71
C TYR A 4 35.05 12.70 2.75
N VAL A 5 35.30 13.88 2.19
CA VAL A 5 36.43 14.14 1.29
C VAL A 5 37.43 15.02 2.03
N LYS A 6 38.71 14.65 1.94
CA LYS A 6 39.83 15.46 2.43
C LYS A 6 40.60 16.00 1.23
N ASN A 7 41.08 17.25 1.32
CA ASN A 7 41.97 17.79 0.30
C ASN A 7 43.37 17.14 0.39
N LYS A 8 44.27 17.49 -0.55
CA LYS A 8 45.66 17.01 -0.57
C LYS A 8 46.44 17.28 0.73
N ASN A 9 45.96 18.23 1.55
CA ASN A 9 46.54 18.62 2.82
C ASN A 9 45.84 17.97 4.03
N GLY A 10 44.98 16.97 3.82
CA GLY A 10 44.30 16.21 4.87
C GLY A 10 43.13 16.94 5.56
N ARG A 11 42.76 18.15 5.12
CA ARG A 11 41.66 18.92 5.70
C ARG A 11 40.32 18.50 5.10
N LEU A 12 39.29 18.38 5.96
CA LEU A 12 37.91 18.16 5.52
C LEU A 12 37.47 19.30 4.59
N VAL A 13 36.88 18.95 3.46
CA VAL A 13 36.29 19.91 2.53
C VAL A 13 34.79 19.65 2.41
N ASN A 14 34.01 20.71 2.20
CA ASN A 14 32.59 20.56 1.89
C ASN A 14 32.42 19.68 0.66
N ALA A 15 31.41 18.80 0.71
CA ALA A 15 31.03 18.03 -0.45
C ALA A 15 30.68 18.98 -1.62
N PRO A 16 31.05 18.64 -2.87
CA PRO A 16 30.66 19.42 -4.02
C PRO A 16 29.13 19.53 -4.07
N TYR A 17 28.63 20.66 -4.58
CA TYR A 17 27.19 20.89 -4.73
C TYR A 17 26.57 19.76 -5.57
N VAL A 18 25.69 18.98 -4.97
CA VAL A 18 25.02 17.87 -5.66
C VAL A 18 23.73 18.40 -6.28
N ASN A 19 23.72 18.51 -7.62
CA ASN A 19 22.48 18.81 -8.33
C ASN A 19 21.62 17.53 -8.42
N ASN A 20 20.50 17.51 -7.69
CA ASN A 20 19.54 16.40 -7.68
C ASN A 20 18.44 16.53 -8.75
N SER A 21 18.47 17.54 -9.64
CA SER A 21 17.45 17.75 -10.68
C SER A 21 17.37 16.61 -11.72
N TYR A 22 18.33 15.69 -11.74
CA TYR A 22 18.37 14.55 -12.66
C TYR A 22 18.04 13.20 -12.00
N LYS A 23 17.70 13.17 -10.70
CA LYS A 23 17.47 11.92 -9.95
C LYS A 23 16.00 11.54 -9.78
N TRP A 24 15.05 12.23 -10.42
CA TRP A 24 13.61 12.09 -10.19
C TRP A 24 13.08 10.65 -10.25
N ALA A 25 13.70 9.76 -11.02
CA ALA A 25 13.27 8.36 -11.16
C ALA A 25 13.92 7.37 -10.17
N GLY A 26 15.01 7.72 -9.48
CA GLY A 26 15.79 6.79 -8.65
C GLY A 26 16.06 7.25 -7.21
N GLY A 27 15.81 8.52 -6.88
CA GLY A 27 15.96 9.06 -5.53
C GLY A 27 15.90 10.59 -5.48
N GLY A 28 15.77 11.19 -4.30
CA GLY A 28 15.73 12.66 -4.17
C GLY A 28 14.33 13.26 -4.11
N PHE A 29 13.31 12.44 -3.84
CA PHE A 29 12.07 12.93 -3.23
C PHE A 29 12.37 13.42 -1.81
N ILE A 30 11.91 14.63 -1.50
CA ILE A 30 11.89 15.17 -0.15
C ILE A 30 10.47 14.95 0.37
N SER A 31 10.35 14.26 1.50
CA SER A 31 9.08 13.92 2.13
C SER A 31 9.25 13.88 3.65
N ASP A 32 8.15 13.78 4.37
CA ASP A 32 8.14 13.56 5.81
C ASP A 32 7.48 12.21 6.16
N VAL A 33 7.47 11.88 7.44
CA VAL A 33 6.86 10.64 7.96
C VAL A 33 5.36 10.59 7.61
N THR A 34 4.67 11.73 7.68
CA THR A 34 3.22 11.82 7.45
C THR A 34 2.87 11.47 6.01
N ASP A 35 3.61 12.00 5.05
CA ASP A 35 3.36 11.79 3.64
C ASP A 35 3.76 10.38 3.21
N LEU A 36 4.85 9.82 3.75
CA LEU A 36 5.19 8.40 3.52
C LEU A 36 4.13 7.46 4.11
N LEU A 37 3.55 7.78 5.27
CA LEU A 37 2.45 7.01 5.84
C LEU A 37 1.18 7.09 4.97
N LYS A 38 0.81 8.28 4.50
CA LYS A 38 -0.32 8.43 3.55
C LYS A 38 -0.08 7.61 2.30
N PHE A 39 1.12 7.68 1.73
CA PHE A 39 1.50 6.90 0.56
C PHE A 39 1.37 5.39 0.82
N GLY A 40 1.94 4.88 1.93
CA GLY A 40 1.82 3.48 2.31
C GLY A 40 0.37 3.04 2.52
N ASN A 41 -0.45 3.87 3.16
CA ASN A 41 -1.89 3.61 3.36
C ASN A 41 -2.66 3.61 2.03
N ILE A 42 -2.35 4.51 1.10
CA ILE A 42 -2.94 4.53 -0.25
C ILE A 42 -2.60 3.25 -1.02
N MET A 43 -1.35 2.79 -0.92
CA MET A 43 -0.89 1.56 -1.56
C MET A 43 -1.61 0.35 -0.95
N LEU A 44 -1.67 0.27 0.38
CA LEU A 44 -2.40 -0.80 1.08
C LEU A 44 -3.89 -0.79 0.73
N TYR A 45 -4.53 0.39 0.74
CA TYR A 45 -5.93 0.55 0.35
C TYR A 45 -6.16 0.10 -1.09
N SER A 46 -5.32 0.52 -2.04
CA SER A 46 -5.45 0.15 -3.46
C SER A 46 -5.23 -1.34 -3.70
N TYR A 47 -4.37 -1.98 -2.90
CA TYR A 47 -4.17 -3.44 -2.92
C TYR A 47 -5.40 -4.20 -2.41
N GLN A 48 -6.15 -3.57 -1.52
CA GLN A 48 -7.28 -4.16 -0.80
C GLN A 48 -8.64 -3.84 -1.43
N TYR A 49 -8.74 -2.70 -2.10
CA TYR A 49 -9.96 -2.21 -2.73
C TYR A 49 -10.25 -2.99 -4.01
N ASP A 50 -11.42 -3.63 -4.06
CA ASP A 50 -11.88 -4.37 -5.23
C ASP A 50 -13.10 -3.69 -5.87
N ALA A 51 -12.88 -3.02 -7.00
CA ALA A 51 -13.94 -2.31 -7.72
C ALA A 51 -15.06 -3.27 -8.18
N ASP A 52 -14.72 -4.51 -8.53
CA ASP A 52 -15.67 -5.45 -9.12
C ASP A 52 -16.66 -5.99 -8.07
N SER A 53 -16.23 -6.05 -6.81
CA SER A 53 -17.10 -6.40 -5.67
C SER A 53 -18.22 -5.38 -5.43
N SER A 54 -17.97 -4.09 -5.74
CA SER A 54 -18.93 -3.00 -5.55
C SER A 54 -19.97 -2.85 -6.67
N ILE A 55 -19.74 -3.48 -7.82
CA ILE A 55 -20.65 -3.45 -8.97
C ILE A 55 -21.69 -4.58 -8.89
N ASN A 56 -21.29 -5.75 -8.38
CA ASN A 56 -22.17 -6.92 -8.29
C ASN A 56 -23.31 -6.80 -7.26
N GLY A 57 -23.23 -5.85 -6.31
CA GLY A 57 -24.31 -5.58 -5.36
C GLY A 57 -25.53 -4.85 -5.95
N ASN A 58 -25.44 -4.33 -7.18
CA ASN A 58 -26.48 -3.45 -7.76
C ASN A 58 -27.17 -4.01 -9.01
N ILE A 59 -26.89 -5.25 -9.44
CA ILE A 59 -27.55 -5.84 -10.62
C ILE A 59 -28.60 -6.86 -10.17
N SER A 60 -29.72 -6.36 -9.68
CA SER A 60 -30.99 -7.09 -9.77
C SER A 60 -31.43 -7.02 -11.23
N LYS A 61 -31.45 -8.19 -11.89
CA LYS A 61 -31.89 -8.37 -13.28
C LYS A 61 -33.27 -7.74 -13.48
N GLY A 62 -33.33 -6.64 -14.22
CA GLY A 62 -34.53 -6.15 -14.88
C GLY A 62 -34.35 -6.33 -16.37
N ASP A 63 -35.01 -7.34 -16.93
CA ASP A 63 -35.18 -7.48 -18.37
C ASP A 63 -35.88 -6.22 -18.92
N ASN A 64 -35.38 -5.68 -20.03
CA ASN A 64 -36.17 -5.51 -21.25
C ASN A 64 -35.35 -4.89 -22.39
N GLN A 65 -35.51 -5.52 -23.56
CA GLN A 65 -35.24 -4.97 -24.88
C GLN A 65 -35.89 -3.58 -25.02
N THR A 66 -35.29 -2.68 -25.80
CA THR A 66 -35.77 -2.29 -27.16
C THR A 66 -35.18 -0.94 -27.60
N LYS A 67 -34.45 -0.98 -28.73
CA LYS A 67 -34.28 0.00 -29.82
C LYS A 67 -33.59 1.35 -29.60
N GLU A 68 -32.61 1.53 -30.50
CA GLU A 68 -32.02 2.78 -30.96
C GLU A 68 -33.08 3.79 -31.42
N ASP A 69 -32.92 5.06 -31.02
CA ASP A 69 -33.16 6.17 -31.94
C ASP A 69 -32.35 7.42 -31.51
N ASN A 70 -31.69 8.03 -32.49
CA ASN A 70 -30.80 9.19 -32.32
C ASN A 70 -31.60 10.49 -32.48
N SER A 71 -31.53 11.40 -31.50
CA SER A 71 -31.33 12.85 -31.73
C SER A 71 -31.52 13.68 -30.45
N ARG A 72 -30.75 14.78 -30.38
CA ARG A 72 -30.78 15.91 -29.43
C ARG A 72 -29.98 15.80 -28.13
N LEU A 73 -28.92 16.60 -28.09
CA LEU A 73 -28.26 17.13 -26.90
C LEU A 73 -29.27 17.91 -26.04
N PRO A 74 -29.35 17.72 -24.71
CA PRO A 74 -30.06 18.63 -23.84
C PRO A 74 -29.12 19.68 -23.24
N ASP A 75 -29.62 20.91 -23.27
CA ASP A 75 -29.05 22.14 -22.72
C ASP A 75 -28.86 22.07 -21.20
N THR A 76 -27.70 22.57 -20.77
CA THR A 76 -27.32 22.81 -19.38
C THR A 76 -28.09 23.99 -18.79
N SER A 77 -29.25 23.78 -18.15
CA SER A 77 -29.77 24.71 -17.12
C SER A 77 -31.11 24.33 -16.48
N GLU A 78 -31.45 23.06 -16.21
CA GLU A 78 -32.77 22.79 -15.58
C GLU A 78 -32.84 21.49 -14.77
N THR A 79 -32.00 21.33 -13.73
CA THR A 79 -32.25 20.31 -12.68
C THR A 79 -31.49 20.59 -11.38
N LEU A 80 -31.56 21.81 -10.84
CA LEU A 80 -30.91 22.14 -9.55
C LEU A 80 -31.87 22.31 -8.35
N ASN A 81 -33.20 22.20 -8.51
CA ASN A 81 -34.14 22.62 -7.46
C ASN A 81 -35.23 21.61 -7.06
N SER A 82 -34.97 20.30 -7.07
CA SER A 82 -36.00 19.34 -6.60
C SER A 82 -35.46 18.08 -5.92
N VAL A 83 -34.48 18.19 -5.02
CA VAL A 83 -34.22 17.11 -4.05
C VAL A 83 -33.85 17.69 -2.70
N VAL A 84 -34.81 18.40 -2.08
CA VAL A 84 -34.83 18.60 -0.63
C VAL A 84 -35.84 17.60 -0.07
N GLU A 85 -35.39 16.85 0.93
CA GLU A 85 -36.10 15.80 1.69
C GLU A 85 -36.23 14.41 1.05
N LYS A 86 -35.22 13.56 1.27
CA LYS A 86 -35.42 12.17 1.73
C LYS A 86 -34.22 11.77 2.61
N GLY A 87 -34.48 11.40 3.86
CA GLY A 87 -33.47 10.78 4.73
C GLY A 87 -32.90 9.53 4.05
N HIS A 88 -31.64 9.59 3.65
CA HIS A 88 -30.95 8.47 3.03
C HIS A 88 -30.08 7.81 4.09
N ASN A 89 -30.43 6.58 4.42
CA ASN A 89 -29.47 5.62 4.97
C ASN A 89 -28.50 5.29 3.83
N SER A 90 -27.53 6.18 3.60
CA SER A 90 -26.53 6.01 2.55
C SER A 90 -25.61 4.87 2.98
N GLU A 91 -25.78 3.70 2.39
CA GLU A 91 -24.72 2.69 2.38
C GLU A 91 -23.43 3.40 1.98
N ARG A 92 -22.44 3.43 2.89
CA ARG A 92 -21.18 4.13 2.64
C ARG A 92 -20.47 3.44 1.49
N LYS A 93 -20.65 3.97 0.28
CA LYS A 93 -19.93 3.52 -0.90
C LYS A 93 -18.47 3.90 -0.75
N LEU A 94 -17.59 2.89 -0.72
CA LEU A 94 -16.14 3.10 -0.71
C LEU A 94 -15.70 3.84 -1.97
N LEU A 95 -14.75 4.77 -1.81
CA LEU A 95 -14.18 5.52 -2.92
C LEU A 95 -13.13 4.66 -3.66
N PRO A 96 -12.91 4.88 -4.97
CA PRO A 96 -11.91 4.12 -5.70
C PRO A 96 -10.48 4.36 -5.17
N GLY A 97 -9.66 3.30 -5.18
CA GLY A 97 -8.23 3.40 -4.93
C GLY A 97 -7.49 4.16 -6.04
N TYR A 98 -6.28 4.66 -5.73
CA TYR A 98 -5.42 5.34 -6.70
C TYR A 98 -4.92 4.40 -7.80
N LEU A 99 -4.72 3.13 -7.46
CA LEU A 99 -4.32 2.08 -8.39
C LEU A 99 -5.35 0.95 -8.37
N LYS A 100 -5.50 0.27 -9.52
CA LYS A 100 -6.32 -0.96 -9.59
C LYS A 100 -5.66 -2.07 -8.78
N ARG A 101 -6.45 -2.90 -8.12
CA ARG A 101 -5.98 -4.10 -7.40
C ARG A 101 -5.05 -4.97 -8.23
N LYS A 102 -5.45 -5.29 -9.47
CA LYS A 102 -4.63 -6.06 -10.43
C LYS A 102 -3.26 -5.41 -10.70
N THR A 103 -3.17 -4.08 -10.69
CA THR A 103 -1.89 -3.37 -10.81
C THR A 103 -1.06 -3.51 -9.54
N MET A 104 -1.68 -3.42 -8.37
CA MET A 104 -1.02 -3.62 -7.09
C MET A 104 -0.50 -5.06 -6.94
N ASP A 105 -1.25 -6.06 -7.40
CA ASP A 105 -0.81 -7.45 -7.44
C ASP A 105 0.46 -7.60 -8.27
N MET A 106 0.56 -6.92 -9.41
CA MET A 106 1.77 -6.92 -10.22
C MET A 106 2.94 -6.18 -9.55
N ILE A 107 2.68 -5.08 -8.84
CA ILE A 107 3.73 -4.31 -8.14
C ILE A 107 4.32 -5.12 -6.99
N PHE A 108 3.47 -5.83 -6.24
CA PHE A 108 3.85 -6.63 -5.07
C PHE A 108 4.12 -8.11 -5.40
N ALA A 109 4.06 -8.52 -6.67
CA ALA A 109 4.43 -9.87 -7.05
C ALA A 109 5.96 -10.04 -6.94
N PRO A 110 6.46 -11.08 -6.24
CA PRO A 110 7.87 -11.40 -6.26
C PRO A 110 8.28 -11.81 -7.68
N VAL A 111 9.43 -11.32 -8.15
CA VAL A 111 10.02 -11.73 -9.43
C VAL A 111 11.04 -12.84 -9.16
N ASP A 112 11.06 -13.86 -10.00
CA ASP A 112 12.03 -14.94 -9.86
C ASP A 112 13.47 -14.43 -9.98
N LYS A 113 14.38 -15.01 -9.18
CA LYS A 113 15.83 -14.71 -9.18
C LYS A 113 16.19 -13.28 -8.74
N THR A 114 15.31 -12.59 -8.02
CA THR A 114 15.58 -11.26 -7.46
C THR A 114 15.65 -11.27 -5.93
N GLU A 115 16.51 -12.12 -5.37
CA GLU A 115 16.62 -12.29 -3.91
C GLU A 115 17.09 -11.00 -3.20
N CYS A 116 16.45 -10.69 -2.07
CA CYS A 116 16.83 -9.60 -1.19
C CYS A 116 17.93 -10.05 -0.23
N SER A 117 18.91 -9.18 0.04
CA SER A 117 20.04 -9.55 0.90
C SER A 117 19.72 -9.59 2.40
N TRP A 118 18.59 -9.02 2.83
CA TRP A 118 18.24 -8.85 4.24
C TRP A 118 17.15 -9.81 4.75
N ASP A 119 16.50 -10.56 3.87
CA ASP A 119 15.52 -11.59 4.22
C ASP A 119 15.72 -12.78 3.28
N LYS A 120 15.81 -13.99 3.85
CA LYS A 120 16.09 -15.22 3.09
C LYS A 120 14.95 -15.60 2.15
N ASP A 121 13.74 -15.22 2.52
CA ASP A 121 12.54 -15.46 1.73
C ASP A 121 12.10 -14.17 1.00
N GLY A 122 12.97 -13.16 0.93
CA GLY A 122 12.69 -11.88 0.28
C GLY A 122 13.09 -11.85 -1.19
N PHE A 123 12.23 -11.26 -2.00
CA PHE A 123 12.41 -11.04 -3.44
C PHE A 123 12.16 -9.57 -3.79
N TYR A 124 12.50 -9.16 -5.01
CA TYR A 124 12.06 -7.87 -5.54
C TYR A 124 10.87 -8.04 -6.48
N GLY A 125 9.84 -7.23 -6.26
CA GLY A 125 8.76 -6.95 -7.21
C GLY A 125 9.09 -5.72 -8.07
N MET A 126 8.07 -4.98 -8.50
CA MET A 126 8.28 -3.76 -9.29
C MET A 126 8.68 -2.59 -8.40
N GLY A 127 9.97 -2.48 -8.09
CA GLY A 127 10.51 -1.41 -7.26
C GLY A 127 10.22 -1.57 -5.77
N TRP A 128 9.77 -2.75 -5.33
CA TRP A 128 9.54 -3.05 -3.92
C TRP A 128 10.27 -4.33 -3.54
N ALA A 129 10.73 -4.41 -2.31
CA ALA A 129 11.07 -5.68 -1.72
C ALA A 129 9.80 -6.34 -1.18
N VAL A 130 9.66 -7.63 -1.45
CA VAL A 130 8.47 -8.43 -1.19
C VAL A 130 8.92 -9.69 -0.49
N VAL A 131 8.34 -9.96 0.67
CA VAL A 131 8.39 -11.29 1.28
C VAL A 131 7.00 -11.90 1.10
N PRO A 132 6.86 -12.98 0.32
CA PRO A 132 5.57 -13.63 0.11
C PRO A 132 5.15 -14.42 1.35
N GLU A 133 3.85 -14.71 1.41
CA GLU A 133 3.30 -15.66 2.37
C GLU A 133 3.85 -17.06 2.09
N LYS A 134 4.31 -17.75 3.14
CA LYS A 134 4.92 -19.08 3.03
C LYS A 134 4.44 -19.98 4.17
N TYR A 135 4.10 -21.21 3.82
CA TYR A 135 3.78 -22.30 4.74
C TYR A 135 4.76 -23.46 4.47
N GLU A 136 5.62 -23.77 5.42
CA GLU A 136 6.60 -24.86 5.25
C GLU A 136 5.97 -26.23 5.52
N ASN A 137 5.19 -26.36 6.60
CA ASN A 137 4.46 -27.58 6.93
C ASN A 137 3.13 -27.26 7.65
N GLY A 138 2.23 -28.24 7.74
CA GLY A 138 1.00 -28.11 8.53
C GLY A 138 1.32 -27.83 10.01
N TYR A 139 0.57 -26.91 10.64
CA TYR A 139 0.78 -26.42 12.01
C TYR A 139 2.09 -25.65 12.28
N CYS A 140 2.91 -25.38 11.25
CA CYS A 140 4.07 -24.50 11.41
C CYS A 140 3.68 -23.02 11.47
N LYS A 141 4.59 -22.20 11.99
CA LYS A 141 4.42 -20.74 12.00
C LYS A 141 4.28 -20.24 10.56
N GLN A 142 3.13 -19.64 10.26
CA GLN A 142 2.87 -19.00 8.98
C GLN A 142 3.78 -17.79 8.82
N GLN A 143 4.55 -17.75 7.73
CA GLN A 143 5.25 -16.53 7.33
C GLN A 143 4.25 -15.58 6.69
N ARG A 144 4.22 -14.36 7.22
CA ARG A 144 3.33 -13.30 6.73
C ARG A 144 3.93 -12.60 5.52
N GLN A 145 3.07 -12.32 4.55
CA GLN A 145 3.44 -11.42 3.46
C GLN A 145 3.67 -10.01 3.99
N TYR A 146 4.75 -9.37 3.56
CA TYR A 146 4.97 -7.95 3.76
C TYR A 146 5.79 -7.37 2.61
N VAL A 147 5.66 -6.06 2.39
CA VAL A 147 6.43 -5.33 1.39
C VAL A 147 7.17 -4.17 2.03
N SER A 148 8.32 -3.81 1.48
CA SER A 148 9.10 -2.70 1.98
C SER A 148 9.92 -2.00 0.90
N HIS A 149 10.26 -0.74 1.16
CA HIS A 149 11.18 0.04 0.35
C HIS A 149 12.16 0.76 1.28
N THR A 150 13.45 0.70 0.93
CA THR A 150 14.50 1.44 1.66
C THR A 150 14.96 2.64 0.86
N GLY A 151 15.37 3.70 1.55
CA GLY A 151 15.91 4.91 0.93
C GLY A 151 17.17 5.34 1.64
N GLY A 152 18.31 5.37 0.91
CA GLY A 152 19.59 5.84 1.42
C GLY A 152 20.03 7.13 0.73
N ALA A 153 20.44 8.12 1.52
CA ALA A 153 21.06 9.35 1.05
C ALA A 153 22.27 9.72 1.93
N ILE A 154 23.05 10.72 1.52
CA ILE A 154 24.17 11.21 2.34
C ILE A 154 23.60 11.79 3.63
N GLY A 155 23.93 11.15 4.76
CA GLY A 155 23.46 11.58 6.08
C GLY A 155 22.01 11.22 6.40
N ALA A 156 21.33 10.38 5.61
CA ALA A 156 19.98 9.93 5.94
C ALA A 156 19.71 8.49 5.48
N SER A 157 18.90 7.78 6.25
CA SER A 157 18.39 6.45 5.92
C SER A 157 16.90 6.38 6.28
N SER A 158 16.13 5.71 5.44
CA SER A 158 14.68 5.56 5.61
C SER A 158 14.21 4.17 5.23
N VAL A 159 13.07 3.78 5.78
CA VAL A 159 12.31 2.60 5.39
C VAL A 159 10.82 2.92 5.41
N LEU A 160 10.09 2.36 4.44
CA LEU A 160 8.65 2.23 4.45
C LEU A 160 8.33 0.74 4.37
N LEU A 161 7.54 0.24 5.31
CA LEU A 161 7.11 -1.16 5.38
C LEU A 161 5.58 -1.21 5.46
N ILE A 162 4.98 -2.13 4.70
CA ILE A 162 3.55 -2.40 4.69
C ILE A 162 3.35 -3.87 5.02
N LEU A 163 2.60 -4.13 6.09
CA LEU A 163 2.22 -5.45 6.57
C LEU A 163 0.68 -5.58 6.47
N PRO A 164 0.13 -6.12 5.37
CA PRO A 164 -1.31 -6.32 5.23
C PRO A 164 -1.83 -7.28 6.32
N SER A 165 -3.02 -7.02 6.86
CA SER A 165 -3.62 -7.86 7.91
C SER A 165 -3.86 -9.30 7.43
N GLN A 166 -3.65 -10.27 8.31
CA GLN A 166 -3.80 -11.70 8.01
C GLN A 166 -5.22 -12.13 7.65
N ASN A 167 -6.21 -11.34 8.09
CA ASN A 167 -7.63 -11.65 7.94
C ASN A 167 -8.25 -10.96 6.73
N TYR A 168 -7.51 -10.09 6.04
CA TYR A 168 -8.06 -9.35 4.91
C TYR A 168 -8.27 -10.27 3.69
N GLY A 169 -9.52 -10.40 3.24
CA GLY A 169 -9.88 -11.21 2.07
C GLY A 169 -10.07 -12.70 2.32
N LYS A 170 -9.88 -13.20 3.55
CA LYS A 170 -10.37 -14.52 3.95
C LYS A 170 -11.87 -14.40 4.20
N GLN A 171 -12.68 -14.80 3.23
CA GLN A 171 -14.06 -15.16 3.52
C GLN A 171 -13.99 -16.33 4.50
N GLU A 172 -14.60 -16.19 5.68
CA GLU A 172 -14.82 -17.32 6.55
C GLU A 172 -15.74 -18.30 5.82
N GLU A 173 -15.17 -19.34 5.20
CA GLU A 173 -15.89 -20.58 4.91
C GLU A 173 -16.06 -21.38 6.23
N THR A 174 -16.51 -20.72 7.30
CA THR A 174 -17.04 -21.44 8.46
C THR A 174 -18.52 -21.60 8.21
N SER A 175 -18.89 -22.83 7.87
CA SER A 175 -20.23 -23.39 7.88
C SER A 175 -20.82 -23.27 9.29
N SER A 176 -21.24 -22.08 9.65
CA SER A 176 -22.13 -21.80 10.78
C SER A 176 -22.80 -20.47 10.47
N GLU A 177 -24.07 -20.53 10.10
CA GLU A 177 -24.97 -19.38 10.12
C GLU A 177 -24.83 -18.66 11.47
N GLU A 178 -24.87 -17.32 11.47
CA GLU A 178 -24.78 -16.43 12.65
C GLU A 178 -23.39 -15.85 13.01
N LYS A 179 -22.86 -14.98 12.15
CA LYS A 179 -22.31 -13.65 12.53
C LYS A 179 -22.09 -12.82 11.27
N TYR A 180 -23.08 -12.01 10.90
CA TYR A 180 -22.92 -10.94 9.89
C TYR A 180 -22.04 -9.82 10.47
N GLY A 181 -20.74 -10.09 10.68
CA GLY A 181 -19.73 -9.08 10.87
C GLY A 181 -19.32 -8.55 9.50
N LYS A 182 -19.71 -7.32 9.17
CA LYS A 182 -19.22 -6.64 7.96
C LYS A 182 -17.68 -6.67 7.99
N GLN A 183 -17.03 -7.20 6.94
CA GLN A 183 -15.57 -7.13 6.80
C GLN A 183 -15.13 -5.67 7.04
N PRO A 184 -14.09 -5.43 7.85
CA PRO A 184 -13.72 -4.08 8.23
C PRO A 184 -13.29 -3.29 7.00
N ASP A 185 -13.75 -2.04 6.91
CA ASP A 185 -13.50 -1.18 5.75
C ASP A 185 -11.96 -1.02 5.55
N PRO A 186 -11.44 -1.14 4.32
CA PRO A 186 -10.01 -0.96 4.06
C PRO A 186 -9.54 0.48 4.34
N PRO A 187 -8.25 0.72 4.64
CA PRO A 187 -7.16 -0.26 4.65
C PRO A 187 -7.02 -1.01 5.99
N GLN A 188 -6.62 -2.28 5.93
CA GLN A 188 -6.45 -3.18 7.07
C GLN A 188 -5.03 -3.75 7.11
N GLY A 189 -4.27 -3.41 8.15
CA GLY A 189 -2.88 -3.80 8.30
C GLY A 189 -2.04 -2.65 8.86
N ILE A 190 -0.73 -2.85 8.89
CA ILE A 190 0.19 -1.94 9.57
C ILE A 190 1.17 -1.36 8.58
N VAL A 191 1.27 -0.03 8.56
CA VAL A 191 2.26 0.71 7.79
C VAL A 191 3.24 1.35 8.77
N VAL A 192 4.53 1.04 8.60
CA VAL A 192 5.61 1.59 9.41
C VAL A 192 6.53 2.40 8.52
N THR A 193 6.82 3.64 8.92
CA THR A 193 7.90 4.41 8.30
C THR A 193 8.87 4.92 9.35
N ILE A 194 10.16 4.89 9.02
CA ILE A 194 11.23 5.38 9.88
C ILE A 194 12.15 6.21 9.00
N ILE A 195 12.46 7.43 9.46
CA ILE A 195 13.46 8.31 8.84
C ILE A 195 14.49 8.64 9.91
N THR A 196 15.78 8.51 9.56
CA THR A 196 16.89 8.82 10.46
C THR A 196 17.88 9.72 9.74
N ASN A 197 18.49 10.66 10.48
CA ASN A 197 19.57 11.53 10.00
C ASN A 197 20.96 10.86 10.09
N MET A 198 21.00 9.55 9.86
CA MET A 198 22.23 8.75 9.80
C MET A 198 22.27 8.03 8.46
N GLY A 199 23.42 8.07 7.78
CA GLY A 199 23.63 7.32 6.54
C GLY A 199 23.94 5.85 6.80
N SER A 200 23.64 4.99 5.82
CA SER A 200 24.01 3.57 5.82
C SER A 200 23.46 2.76 7.01
N VAL A 201 22.23 3.07 7.45
CA VAL A 201 21.55 2.35 8.54
C VAL A 201 20.54 1.35 7.97
N GLY A 202 20.62 0.09 8.40
CA GLY A 202 19.66 -0.94 8.07
C GLY A 202 18.42 -0.90 8.98
N LEU A 203 17.29 -0.41 8.47
CA LEU A 203 16.08 -0.18 9.26
C LEU A 203 14.98 -1.26 9.08
N ASN A 204 15.12 -2.15 8.08
CA ASN A 204 14.08 -3.14 7.74
C ASN A 204 13.67 -4.03 8.92
N ARG A 205 14.65 -4.58 9.64
CA ARG A 205 14.38 -5.47 10.78
C ARG A 205 13.61 -4.77 11.89
N VAL A 206 14.01 -3.54 12.22
CA VAL A 206 13.34 -2.72 13.26
C VAL A 206 11.90 -2.39 12.84
N ALA A 207 11.70 -1.99 11.59
CA ALA A 207 10.36 -1.71 11.07
C ALA A 207 9.45 -2.95 11.13
N LEU A 208 9.98 -4.14 10.82
CA LEU A 208 9.23 -5.39 10.88
C LEU A 208 8.91 -5.81 12.32
N GLU A 209 9.84 -5.64 13.26
CA GLU A 209 9.62 -5.90 14.69
C GLU A 209 8.55 -4.97 15.27
N ILE A 210 8.57 -3.68 14.90
CA ILE A 210 7.51 -2.72 15.25
C ILE A 210 6.17 -3.20 14.69
N ALA A 211 6.09 -3.50 13.38
CA ALA A 211 4.84 -3.91 12.76
C ALA A 211 4.23 -5.14 13.44
N LYS A 212 5.03 -6.18 13.70
CA LYS A 212 4.59 -7.39 14.42
C LYS A 212 4.15 -7.12 15.86
N SER A 213 4.76 -6.13 16.52
CA SER A 213 4.41 -5.76 17.89
C SER A 213 3.06 -5.07 17.97
N PHE A 214 2.71 -4.23 17.00
CA PHE A 214 1.39 -3.58 16.96
C PHE A 214 0.29 -4.56 16.54
N GLU A 215 0.61 -5.51 15.66
CA GLU A 215 -0.35 -6.54 15.25
C GLU A 215 -0.76 -7.48 16.38
N SER A 216 0.18 -7.86 17.22
CA SER A 216 -0.12 -8.74 18.36
C SER A 216 -1.03 -8.06 19.37
N VAL A 217 -0.98 -6.73 19.48
CA VAL A 217 -1.90 -5.95 20.32
C VAL A 217 -3.31 -5.99 19.75
N GLU A 218 -3.47 -5.78 18.44
CA GLU A 218 -4.79 -5.86 17.76
C GLU A 218 -5.44 -7.25 17.87
N SER A 219 -4.62 -8.31 17.95
CA SER A 219 -5.13 -9.69 18.10
C SER A 219 -5.60 -10.03 19.52
N ASN A 220 -5.24 -9.21 20.52
CA ASN A 220 -5.51 -9.45 21.95
C ASN A 220 -6.61 -8.52 22.52
N ILE A 221 -7.20 -7.65 21.71
CA ILE A 221 -8.32 -6.76 22.05
C ILE A 221 -9.59 -7.32 21.45
#